data_AF-A0A7C3NWD6-F1
#
_entry.id   AF-A0A7C3NWD6-F1
#
_cell.length_a   1.000
_cell.length_b   1.000
_cell.length_c   1.000
_cell.angle_alpha   90.00
_cell.angle_beta   90.00
_cell.angle_gamma   90.00
#
_symmetry.space_group_name_H-M   'P 1'
#
loop_
_entity.id
_entity.type
_entity.pdbx_description
1 polymer ?
#
loop_
_entity_poly.entity_id
_entity_poly.type
_entity_poly.pdbx_seq_one_letter_code
_entity_poly.pdbx_strand_id
1 'polypeptide(L)' 'MTGELKGKTEPEARDLFEQVHRMLTGEANGAEHEKLGKLAILSGVCKFPARVKCASLAWHTVKAALEGGGEVASTE' A
#
# COMPACT_ATOMS: atom_id res chain seq x y z
N MET A 1 -1.69 -6.19 -5.73
CA MET A 1 -1.59 -4.75 -6.01
C MET A 1 -2.25 -4.39 -7.35
N THR A 2 -1.67 -4.71 -8.51
CA THR A 2 -2.18 -4.25 -9.83
C THR A 2 -3.65 -4.59 -10.10
N GLY A 3 -4.10 -5.78 -9.68
CA GLY A 3 -5.50 -6.18 -9.79
C GLY A 3 -6.47 -5.28 -9.02
N GLU A 4 -6.07 -4.78 -7.85
CA GLU A 4 -6.89 -3.90 -7.00
C GLU A 4 -6.88 -2.44 -7.48
N LEU A 5 -5.85 -2.05 -8.24
CA LEU A 5 -5.73 -0.70 -8.81
C LEU A 5 -6.46 -0.53 -10.14
N LYS A 6 -6.74 -1.63 -10.85
CA LYS A 6 -7.33 -1.58 -12.18
C LYS A 6 -8.74 -0.96 -12.13
N GLY A 7 -8.95 0.10 -12.92
CA GLY A 7 -10.24 0.79 -13.01
C GLY A 7 -10.50 1.80 -11.89
N LYS A 8 -9.55 2.00 -10.96
CA LYS A 8 -9.61 3.06 -9.95
C LYS A 8 -9.14 4.39 -10.52
N THR A 9 -9.77 5.46 -10.05
CA THR A 9 -9.31 6.85 -10.25
C THR A 9 -8.07 7.13 -9.41
N GLU A 10 -7.33 8.20 -9.73
CA GLU A 10 -6.14 8.59 -8.96
C GLU A 10 -6.43 8.82 -7.46
N PRO A 11 -7.53 9.50 -7.06
CA PRO A 11 -7.86 9.66 -5.64
C PRO A 11 -8.11 8.33 -4.94
N GLU A 12 -8.80 7.39 -5.59
CA GLU A 12 -9.04 6.05 -5.04
C GLU A 12 -7.77 5.22 -4.93
N ALA A 13 -6.85 5.35 -5.89
CA ALA A 13 -5.54 4.69 -5.84
C ALA A 13 -4.68 5.24 -4.70
N ARG A 14 -4.73 6.56 -4.46
CA ARG A 14 -4.04 7.22 -3.34
C ARG A 14 -4.62 6.79 -1.99
N ASP A 15 -5.93 6.75 -1.86
CA ASP A 15 -6.59 6.29 -0.63
C ASP A 15 -6.27 4.81 -0.36
N LEU A 16 -6.24 3.96 -1.40
CA LEU A 16 -5.83 2.57 -1.27
C LEU A 16 -4.36 2.43 -0.83
N PHE A 17 -3.46 3.27 -1.34
CA PHE A 17 -2.06 3.31 -0.90
C PHE A 17 -1.97 3.57 0.61
N GLU A 18 -2.64 4.61 1.12
CA GLU A 18 -2.60 4.99 2.53
C GLU A 18 -3.11 3.87 3.43
N GLN A 19 -4.22 3.23 3.07
CA GLN A 19 -4.78 2.10 3.82
C GLN A 19 -3.79 0.92 3.88
N VAL A 20 -3.20 0.54 2.74
CA VAL A 20 -2.23 -0.56 2.69
C VAL A 20 -0.96 -0.22 3.46
N HIS A 21 -0.46 1.00 3.34
CA HIS A 21 0.74 1.45 4.05
C HIS A 21 0.55 1.35 5.56
N ARG A 22 -0.55 1.91 6.10
CA ARG A 22 -0.88 1.81 7.54
C ARG A 22 -1.03 0.37 8.00
N MET A 23 -1.64 -0.50 7.18
CA MET A 23 -1.76 -1.92 7.51
C MET A 23 -0.38 -2.58 7.60
N LEU A 24 0.52 -2.30 6.65
CA LEU A 24 1.87 -2.87 6.64
C LEU A 24 2.76 -2.31 7.76
N THR A 25 2.56 -1.08 8.22
CA THR A 25 3.29 -0.48 9.36
C THR A 25 2.67 -0.77 10.72
N GLY A 26 1.50 -1.42 10.77
CA GLY A 26 0.81 -1.76 12.02
C GLY A 26 0.01 -0.60 12.62
N GLU A 27 -0.25 0.45 11.84
CA GLU A 27 -1.04 1.63 12.24
C GLU A 27 -2.53 1.49 11.91
N ALA A 28 -2.93 0.48 11.14
CA ALA A 28 -4.32 0.27 10.76
C ALA A 28 -5.16 -0.37 11.88
N ASN A 29 -6.39 0.11 12.04
CA ASN A 29 -7.38 -0.48 12.94
C ASN A 29 -8.16 -1.64 12.27
N GLY A 30 -8.98 -2.36 13.05
CA GLY A 30 -9.76 -3.50 12.56
C GLY A 30 -10.75 -3.16 11.43
N ALA A 31 -11.33 -1.96 11.41
CA ALA A 31 -12.26 -1.54 10.36
C ALA A 31 -11.53 -1.23 9.03
N GLU A 32 -10.28 -0.78 9.09
CA GLU A 32 -9.43 -0.57 7.90
C GLU A 32 -9.02 -1.90 7.26
N HIS A 33 -8.90 -2.99 8.05
CA HIS A 33 -8.60 -4.32 7.51
C HIS A 33 -9.75 -4.87 6.66
N GLU A 34 -11.01 -4.64 7.04
CA GLU A 34 -12.17 -5.10 6.28
C GLU A 34 -12.28 -4.40 4.92
N LYS A 35 -11.94 -3.11 4.86
CA LYS A 35 -11.96 -2.32 3.61
C LYS A 35 -10.93 -2.76 2.59
N LEU A 36 -9.83 -3.38 3.04
CA LEU A 36 -8.74 -3.85 2.18
C LEU A 36 -9.03 -5.19 1.50
N GLY A 37 -10.12 -5.89 1.85
CA GLY A 37 -10.56 -7.11 1.19
C GLY A 37 -9.44 -8.16 1.09
N LYS A 38 -9.09 -8.57 -0.13
CA LYS A 38 -8.03 -9.57 -0.38
C LYS A 38 -6.65 -9.11 0.11
N LEU A 39 -6.38 -7.80 0.15
CA LEU A 39 -5.09 -7.27 0.62
C LEU A 39 -4.89 -7.48 2.13
N ALA A 40 -5.96 -7.68 2.89
CA ALA A 40 -5.90 -7.95 4.33
C ALA A 40 -5.08 -9.21 4.68
N ILE A 41 -4.87 -10.12 3.71
CA ILE A 41 -3.97 -11.27 3.88
C ILE A 41 -2.51 -10.86 4.19
N LEU A 42 -2.12 -9.65 3.81
CA LEU A 42 -0.79 -9.09 4.09
C LEU A 42 -0.70 -8.39 5.46
N SER A 43 -1.79 -8.31 6.23
CA SER A 43 -1.80 -7.65 7.55
C SER A 43 -0.77 -8.22 8.52
N GLY A 44 -0.46 -9.51 8.43
CA GLY A 44 0.59 -10.14 9.25
C GLY A 44 2.01 -9.61 9.00
N VAL A 45 2.27 -8.94 7.87
CA VAL A 45 3.60 -8.42 7.52
C VAL A 45 4.09 -7.38 8.52
N CYS A 46 3.20 -6.63 9.18
CA CYS A 46 3.57 -5.64 10.19
C CYS A 46 4.36 -6.24 11.37
N LYS A 47 4.22 -7.55 11.62
CA LYS A 47 4.97 -8.29 12.65
C LYS A 47 6.40 -8.61 12.24
N PHE A 48 6.78 -8.34 10.99
CA PHE A 48 8.08 -8.66 10.42
C PHE A 48 8.70 -7.41 9.79
N PRO A 49 9.35 -6.53 10.57
CA PRO A 49 9.87 -5.25 10.08
C PRO A 49 10.74 -5.36 8.82
N ALA A 50 11.56 -6.41 8.73
CA ALA A 50 12.39 -6.69 7.54
C ALA A 50 11.58 -6.97 6.26
N ARG A 51 10.30 -7.34 6.37
CA ARG A 51 9.41 -7.67 5.25
C ARG A 51 8.49 -6.52 4.85
N VAL A 52 8.35 -5.51 5.69
CA VAL A 52 7.52 -4.33 5.42
C VAL A 52 8.01 -3.62 4.16
N LYS A 53 9.32 -3.37 4.03
CA LYS A 53 9.91 -2.71 2.85
C LYS A 53 9.58 -3.45 1.54
N CYS A 54 9.75 -4.77 1.52
CA CYS A 54 9.43 -5.58 0.34
C CYS A 54 7.94 -5.52 -0.02
N ALA A 55 7.06 -5.51 0.98
CA ALA A 55 5.61 -5.46 0.77
C ALA A 55 5.11 -4.07 0.35
N SER A 56 5.78 -2.99 0.79
CA SER A 56 5.38 -1.61 0.47
C SER A 56 5.97 -1.08 -0.84
N LEU A 57 7.10 -1.61 -1.32
CA LEU A 57 7.84 -1.07 -2.48
C LEU A 57 6.95 -0.78 -3.71
N ALA A 58 6.17 -1.76 -4.14
CA ALA A 58 5.32 -1.60 -5.32
C ALA A 58 4.25 -0.49 -5.13
N TRP A 59 3.79 -0.30 -3.89
CA TRP A 59 2.86 0.76 -3.53
C TRP A 59 3.52 2.14 -3.54
N HIS A 60 4.78 2.24 -3.08
CA HIS A 60 5.58 3.46 -3.23
C HIS A 60 5.81 3.82 -4.70
N THR A 61 6.01 2.83 -5.58
CA THR A 61 6.09 3.08 -7.02
C THR A 61 4.80 3.66 -7.59
N VAL A 62 3.64 3.16 -7.15
CA VAL A 62 2.34 3.70 -7.56
C VAL A 62 2.19 5.15 -7.08
N LYS A 63 2.54 5.44 -5.83
CA LYS A 63 2.50 6.80 -5.29
C LYS A 63 3.38 7.75 -6.10
N ALA A 64 4.63 7.39 -6.37
CA ALA A 64 5.56 8.21 -7.15
C ALA A 64 5.02 8.47 -8.58
N ALA A 65 4.47 7.44 -9.23
CA ALA A 65 3.85 7.57 -10.54
C ALA A 65 2.64 8.52 -10.55
N LEU A 66 1.80 8.49 -9.51
CA LEU A 66 0.64 9.38 -9.34
C LEU A 66 1.03 10.82 -9.02
N GLU A 67 2.20 11.04 -8.39
CA GLU A 67 2.71 12.37 -8.05
C GLU A 67 3.44 13.04 -9.24
N GLY A 68 3.59 12.33 -10.36
CA GLY A 68 4.23 12.86 -11.58
C GLY A 68 5.74 13.03 -11.46
N GLY A 69 6.34 12.60 -10.35
CA GLY A 69 7.78 12.56 -10.18
C GLY A 69 8.33 11.34 -10.89
N GLY A 70 9.07 11.52 -11.99
CA GLY A 70 9.87 10.47 -12.64
C GLY A 70 11.04 9.95 -11.77
N GLU A 71 10.91 10.10 -10.45
CA GLU A 71 11.88 9.70 -9.45
C GLU A 71 11.70 8.21 -9.14
N VAL A 72 12.82 7.49 -9.08
CA VAL A 72 12.81 6.06 -8.77
C VAL A 72 12.32 5.88 -7.34
N ALA A 73 11.14 5.25 -7.18
CA ALA A 73 10.60 4.97 -5.86
C ALA A 73 11.58 4.15 -5.02
N SER A 74 11.91 4.65 -3.83
CA SER A 74 12.75 3.99 -2.84
C SER A 74 12.03 3.86 -1.51
N THR A 75 12.43 2.85 -0.74
CA THR A 75 11.96 2.58 0.64
C THR A 75 13.09 2.77 1.66
N GLU A 76 14.16 3.49 1.29
CA GLU A 76 15.32 3.79 2.15
C GLU A 76 15.04 4.87 3.20
#